data_AF-A0A540VFL1-F1
#
_entry.id   AF-A0A540VFL1-F1
#
_cell.length_a   1.000
_cell.length_b   1.000
_cell.length_c   1.000
_cell.angle_alpha   90.00
_cell.angle_beta   90.00
_cell.angle_gamma   90.00
#
_symmetry.space_group_name_H-M   'P 1'
#
loop_
_entity.id
_entity.type
_entity.pdbx_description
1 polymer ?
#
loop_
_entity_poly.entity_id
_entity_poly.type
_entity_poly.pdbx_seq_one_letter_code
_entity_poly.pdbx_strand_id
1 'polypeptide(L)'
;MTYLLADSGERLTLRRPAGPDSLETAGRVAVTLWPVVRPLAVDLWLACARPETGELWPEGEPPTPRRHIRQEPAPIPIESWAGSEPQITRVPRLTPAGLVAWLQEAGRQTADCHPALERLRVDYAAARLPTDQVPPDGEFIPVRDGSTYQQVPVWVDGEEVWVAGPQPGRLLFPPIFYALAHEWGWLQLDIWVTWGDLWTRPGSALEAALQELVDQGWEAERGPPGFRLSSD
;
A
#
# COMPACT_ATOMS: atom_id res chain seq x y z
N MET A 1 -30.95 1.97 -4.52
CA MET A 1 -29.91 1.14 -3.85
C MET A 1 -28.58 1.62 -4.38
N THR A 2 -27.79 2.27 -3.54
CA THR A 2 -26.44 2.76 -3.87
C THR A 2 -25.50 1.56 -3.84
N TYR A 3 -24.65 1.41 -4.85
CA TYR A 3 -23.63 0.35 -4.93
C TYR A 3 -22.30 0.98 -5.34
N LEU A 4 -21.19 0.37 -4.94
CA LEU A 4 -19.85 0.76 -5.41
C LEU A 4 -19.53 0.05 -6.72
N LEU A 5 -18.78 0.71 -7.61
CA LEU A 5 -18.33 0.12 -8.87
C LEU A 5 -16.88 -0.37 -8.71
N ALA A 6 -16.63 -1.64 -9.00
CA ALA A 6 -15.28 -2.19 -9.19
C ALA A 6 -14.89 -2.09 -10.68
N ASP A 7 -14.98 -0.88 -11.25
CA ASP A 7 -14.78 -0.63 -12.68
C ASP A 7 -13.62 0.35 -12.88
N SER A 8 -12.74 0.04 -13.84
CA SER A 8 -11.49 0.73 -14.18
C SER A 8 -10.45 0.82 -13.06
N GLY A 9 -9.51 -0.13 -13.03
CA GLY A 9 -8.32 0.02 -12.18
C GLY A 9 -7.53 1.26 -12.61
N GLU A 10 -7.62 2.33 -11.83
CA GLU A 10 -6.77 3.50 -12.00
C GLU A 10 -5.42 3.21 -11.36
N ARG A 11 -4.33 3.54 -12.05
CA ARG A 11 -2.97 3.49 -11.52
C ARG A 11 -2.44 4.90 -11.43
N LEU A 12 -1.98 5.27 -10.25
CA LEU A 12 -1.32 6.52 -9.93
C LEU A 12 0.14 6.24 -9.69
N THR A 13 1.00 6.98 -10.38
CA THR A 13 2.44 6.80 -10.28
C THR A 13 3.06 8.11 -9.79
N LEU A 14 3.76 8.01 -8.66
CA LEU A 14 4.61 9.05 -8.12
C LEU A 14 6.04 8.56 -8.14
N ARG A 15 6.98 9.45 -8.37
CA ARG A 15 8.40 9.13 -8.33
C ARG A 15 9.19 10.16 -7.55
N ARG A 16 10.31 9.74 -6.98
CA ARG A 16 11.33 10.64 -6.48
C ARG A 16 12.70 10.03 -6.72
N PRO A 17 13.78 10.82 -6.79
CA PRO A 17 15.12 10.28 -6.87
C PRO A 17 15.35 9.27 -5.73
N ALA A 18 15.91 8.11 -6.07
CA ALA A 18 16.33 7.16 -5.06
C ALA A 18 17.52 7.72 -4.28
N GLY A 19 17.58 7.37 -3.00
CA GLY A 19 18.64 7.80 -2.10
C GLY A 19 18.92 6.72 -1.05
N PRO A 20 19.97 6.91 -0.24
CA PRO A 20 20.33 6.00 0.85
C PRO A 20 19.22 5.88 1.92
N ASP A 21 18.29 6.84 1.96
CA ASP A 21 17.12 6.88 2.85
C ASP A 21 15.89 6.11 2.30
N SER A 22 16.06 5.23 1.30
CA SER A 22 14.94 4.56 0.62
C SER A 22 14.00 3.78 1.54
N LEU A 23 14.51 3.12 2.58
CA LEU A 23 13.69 2.42 3.57
C LEU A 23 12.95 3.38 4.52
N GLU A 24 13.58 4.49 4.90
CA GLU A 24 12.91 5.53 5.68
C GLU A 24 11.79 6.17 4.86
N THR A 25 12.06 6.45 3.59
CA THR A 25 11.08 6.95 2.62
C THR A 25 9.90 5.99 2.48
N ALA A 26 10.14 4.67 2.42
CA ALA A 26 9.07 3.67 2.40
C ALA A 26 8.18 3.72 3.64
N GLY A 27 8.79 3.91 4.82
CA GLY A 27 8.07 4.09 6.08
C GLY A 27 7.20 5.35 6.07
N ARG A 28 7.72 6.48 5.56
CA ARG A 28 6.96 7.73 5.42
C ARG A 28 5.77 7.57 4.49
N VAL A 29 5.96 6.95 3.31
CA VAL A 29 4.88 6.64 2.37
C VAL A 29 3.77 5.83 3.05
N ALA A 30 4.14 4.78 3.79
CA ALA A 30 3.15 3.95 4.48
C ALA A 30 2.37 4.74 5.54
N VAL A 31 3.03 5.65 6.28
CA VAL A 31 2.38 6.51 7.26
C VAL A 31 1.44 7.52 6.61
N THR A 32 1.87 8.19 5.54
CA THR A 32 1.07 9.19 4.83
C THR A 32 -0.16 8.56 4.17
N LEU A 33 -0.05 7.34 3.63
CA LEU A 33 -1.20 6.62 3.05
C LEU A 33 -2.11 5.98 4.11
N TRP A 34 -1.64 5.81 5.35
CA TRP A 34 -2.36 5.08 6.41
C TRP A 34 -3.81 5.51 6.67
N PRO A 35 -4.16 6.81 6.66
CA PRO A 35 -5.53 7.26 6.87
C PRO A 35 -6.51 6.82 5.77
N VAL A 36 -5.97 6.42 4.60
CA VAL A 36 -6.74 6.01 3.42
C VAL A 36 -6.65 4.50 3.23
N VAL A 37 -5.44 3.96 3.40
CA VAL A 37 -5.09 2.57 3.14
C VAL A 37 -4.31 2.01 4.33
N ARG A 38 -4.91 1.08 5.06
CA ARG A 38 -4.23 0.35 6.14
C ARG A 38 -3.71 -0.99 5.63
N PRO A 39 -2.39 -1.22 5.64
CA PRO A 39 -1.83 -2.54 5.39
C PRO A 39 -2.36 -3.59 6.38
N LEU A 40 -2.77 -4.74 5.86
CA LEU A 40 -3.05 -5.96 6.63
C LEU A 40 -1.89 -6.96 6.51
N ALA A 41 -1.21 -6.93 5.36
CA ALA A 41 0.10 -7.55 5.17
C ALA A 41 0.99 -6.69 4.28
N VAL A 42 2.30 -6.82 4.48
CA VAL A 42 3.32 -6.14 3.67
C VAL A 42 4.41 -7.14 3.33
N ASP A 43 4.72 -7.26 2.05
CA ASP A 43 5.92 -7.95 1.56
C ASP A 43 7.05 -6.93 1.32
N LEU A 44 8.25 -7.30 1.71
CA LEU A 44 9.45 -6.48 1.58
C LEU A 44 10.58 -7.30 0.95
N TRP A 45 11.22 -6.70 -0.04
CA TRP A 45 12.44 -7.14 -0.69
C TRP A 45 13.51 -6.08 -0.48
N LEU A 46 14.68 -6.52 -0.06
CA LEU A 46 15.85 -5.67 0.14
C LEU A 46 16.95 -6.09 -0.83
N ALA A 47 17.67 -5.10 -1.32
CA ALA A 47 18.88 -5.28 -2.09
C ALA A 47 20.04 -4.53 -1.42
N CYS A 48 21.25 -4.80 -1.87
CA CYS A 48 22.42 -4.04 -1.48
C CYS A 48 22.54 -2.78 -2.34
N ALA A 49 22.90 -1.66 -1.71
CA ALA A 49 23.14 -0.40 -2.38
C ALA A 49 24.52 0.17 -2.09
N ARG A 50 24.98 1.07 -2.98
CA ARG A 50 26.15 1.93 -2.75
C ARG A 50 25.80 2.94 -1.65
N PRO A 51 26.54 2.99 -0.52
CA PRO A 51 26.22 3.89 0.59
C PRO A 51 26.18 5.37 0.20
N GLU A 52 26.98 5.78 -0.78
CA GLU A 52 27.14 7.18 -1.19
C GLU A 52 25.98 7.67 -2.06
N THR A 53 25.42 6.79 -2.89
CA THR A 53 24.43 7.17 -3.92
C THR A 53 23.05 6.56 -3.68
N GLY A 54 22.95 5.49 -2.89
CA GLY A 54 21.73 4.71 -2.75
C GLY A 54 21.41 3.81 -3.96
N GLU A 55 22.27 3.81 -4.99
CA GLU A 55 22.08 2.96 -6.18
C GLU A 55 22.21 1.47 -5.83
N LEU A 56 21.24 0.68 -6.27
CA LEU A 56 21.30 -0.78 -6.13
C LEU A 56 22.48 -1.36 -6.91
N TRP A 57 23.12 -2.39 -6.35
CA TRP A 57 24.19 -3.10 -7.03
C TRP A 57 23.67 -3.89 -8.24
N PRO A 58 24.25 -3.71 -9.44
CA PRO A 58 23.75 -4.33 -10.68
C PRO A 58 24.05 -5.83 -10.79
N GLU A 59 25.02 -6.35 -10.02
CA GLU A 59 25.47 -7.74 -10.09
C GLU A 59 25.45 -8.40 -8.70
N GLY A 60 24.55 -9.38 -8.56
CA GLY A 60 24.46 -10.44 -7.55
C GLY A 60 25.01 -10.18 -6.15
N GLU A 61 24.15 -9.81 -5.21
CA GLU A 61 24.41 -9.86 -3.76
C GLU A 61 23.11 -10.11 -2.97
N PRO A 62 23.22 -10.66 -1.75
CA PRO A 62 22.58 -11.91 -1.31
C PRO A 62 21.06 -11.91 -1.43
N PRO A 63 20.44 -13.08 -1.62
CA PRO A 63 18.99 -13.22 -1.54
C PRO A 63 18.59 -12.95 -0.10
N THR A 64 18.41 -11.68 0.29
CA THR A 64 17.78 -11.38 1.55
C THR A 64 16.42 -12.05 1.48
N PRO A 65 16.10 -12.95 2.42
CA PRO A 65 14.85 -13.67 2.35
C PRO A 65 13.73 -12.64 2.35
N ARG A 66 12.79 -12.79 1.40
CA ARG A 66 11.57 -11.97 1.35
C ARG A 66 11.01 -11.87 2.76
N ARG A 67 10.77 -10.66 3.24
CA ARG A 67 10.17 -10.46 4.56
C ARG A 67 8.69 -10.21 4.38
N HIS A 68 7.89 -10.76 5.29
CA HIS A 68 6.45 -10.62 5.25
C HIS A 68 5.95 -10.30 6.66
N ILE A 69 5.32 -9.15 6.85
CA ILE A 69 4.61 -8.84 8.09
C ILE A 69 3.11 -8.93 7.84
N ARG A 70 2.37 -9.54 8.77
CA ARG A 70 0.90 -9.62 8.68
C ARG A 70 0.22 -9.52 10.02
N GLN A 71 -0.96 -8.93 10.01
CA GLN A 71 -1.86 -8.92 11.16
C GLN A 71 -2.52 -10.30 11.33
N GLU A 72 -2.54 -10.83 12.56
CA GLU A 72 -3.27 -12.05 12.90
C GLU A 72 -3.96 -11.90 14.28
N PRO A 73 -5.30 -12.10 14.37
CA PRO A 73 -6.22 -12.41 13.28
C PRO A 73 -6.44 -11.20 12.34
N ALA A 74 -6.58 -11.47 11.05
CA ALA A 74 -6.95 -10.49 10.04
C ALA A 74 -8.47 -10.55 9.74
N PRO A 75 -9.10 -9.43 9.31
CA PRO A 75 -10.51 -9.41 8.92
C PRO A 75 -10.78 -10.23 7.64
N ILE A 76 -9.73 -10.54 6.87
CA ILE A 76 -9.75 -11.40 5.70
C ILE A 76 -8.60 -12.42 5.81
N PRO A 77 -8.73 -13.63 5.22
CA PRO A 77 -7.60 -14.54 5.11
C PRO A 77 -6.46 -13.94 4.28
N ILE A 78 -5.24 -14.03 4.80
CA ILE A 78 -4.01 -13.55 4.13
C ILE A 78 -3.26 -14.77 3.61
N GLU A 79 -3.07 -14.84 2.30
CA GLU A 79 -2.32 -15.91 1.65
C GLU A 79 -0.85 -15.49 1.46
N SER A 80 0.07 -16.40 1.74
CA SER A 80 1.48 -16.18 1.45
C SER A 80 1.75 -16.55 0.00
N TRP A 81 2.19 -15.61 -0.84
CA TRP A 81 2.55 -15.89 -2.22
C TRP A 81 3.69 -16.91 -2.31
N ALA A 82 3.46 -17.99 -3.07
CA ALA A 82 4.40 -19.07 -3.32
C ALA A 82 5.49 -18.60 -4.30
N GLY A 83 6.75 -18.66 -3.89
CA GLY A 83 7.88 -18.33 -4.77
C GLY A 83 9.23 -18.27 -4.04
N SER A 84 9.20 -17.98 -2.75
CA SER A 84 10.30 -18.07 -1.79
C SER A 84 9.69 -18.17 -0.39
N GLU A 85 10.21 -19.00 0.51
CA GLU A 85 9.72 -19.06 1.89
C GLU A 85 10.03 -17.73 2.58
N PRO A 86 9.04 -16.85 2.84
CA PRO A 86 9.34 -15.57 3.42
C PRO A 86 9.62 -15.71 4.92
N GLN A 87 10.41 -14.80 5.47
CA GLN A 87 10.46 -14.60 6.92
C GLN A 87 9.16 -13.92 7.37
N ILE A 88 8.29 -14.69 8.02
CA ILE A 88 6.96 -14.22 8.43
C ILE A 88 7.02 -13.64 9.85
N THR A 89 6.71 -12.35 9.96
CA THR A 89 6.42 -11.65 11.21
C THR A 89 4.90 -11.56 11.41
N ARG A 90 4.40 -12.08 12.52
CA ARG A 90 2.97 -12.01 12.88
C ARG A 90 2.79 -11.01 14.01
N VAL A 91 1.83 -10.11 13.86
CA VAL A 91 1.49 -9.12 14.89
C VAL A 91 -0.01 -9.14 15.19
N PRO A 92 -0.43 -8.91 16.44
CA PRO A 92 -1.85 -8.85 16.78
C PRO A 92 -2.56 -7.67 16.12
N ARG A 93 -1.84 -6.56 15.91
CA ARG A 93 -2.32 -5.37 15.21
C ARG A 93 -1.15 -4.74 14.46
N LEU A 94 -1.32 -4.53 13.16
CA LEU A 94 -0.35 -3.77 12.37
C LEU A 94 -0.66 -2.28 12.53
N THR A 95 0.30 -1.51 13.01
CA THR A 95 0.18 -0.06 13.27
C THR A 95 1.22 0.70 12.45
N PRO A 96 1.05 2.01 12.20
CA PRO A 96 2.04 2.79 11.44
C PRO A 96 3.41 2.72 12.09
N ALA A 97 3.49 2.95 13.41
CA ALA A 97 4.73 2.88 14.17
C ALA A 97 5.33 1.47 14.16
N GLY A 98 4.50 0.43 14.26
CA GLY A 98 4.96 -0.97 14.19
C GLY A 98 5.54 -1.33 12.81
N LEU A 99 4.91 -0.86 11.73
CA LEU A 99 5.43 -1.07 10.38
C LEU A 99 6.76 -0.34 10.16
N VAL A 100 6.86 0.93 10.58
CA VAL A 100 8.11 1.70 10.50
C VAL A 100 9.23 1.02 11.30
N ALA A 101 8.95 0.58 12.53
CA ALA A 101 9.92 -0.14 13.34
C ALA A 101 10.37 -1.46 12.67
N TRP A 102 9.44 -2.18 12.04
CA TRP A 102 9.76 -3.40 11.29
C TRP A 102 10.64 -3.15 10.07
N LEU A 103 10.39 -2.07 9.31
CA LEU A 103 11.24 -1.66 8.19
C LEU A 103 12.65 -1.26 8.65
N GLN A 104 12.74 -0.50 9.75
CA GLN A 104 14.02 -0.11 10.34
C GLN A 104 14.82 -1.31 10.82
N GLU A 105 14.15 -2.29 11.44
CA GLU A 105 14.80 -3.52 11.87
C GLU A 105 15.29 -4.35 10.67
N ALA A 106 14.51 -4.40 9.59
CA ALA A 106 14.95 -5.04 8.35
C ALA A 106 16.23 -4.40 7.79
N GLY A 107 16.33 -3.06 7.86
CA GLY A 107 17.52 -2.30 7.45
C GLY A 107 18.74 -2.43 8.38
N ARG A 108 18.64 -3.12 9.52
CA ARG A 108 19.80 -3.38 10.43
C ARG A 108 20.39 -4.78 10.27
N GLN A 109 19.67 -5.71 9.64
CA GLN A 109 19.99 -7.13 9.66
C GLN A 109 20.84 -7.62 8.49
N THR A 110 21.46 -6.74 7.71
CA THR A 110 22.40 -7.10 6.64
C THR A 110 23.84 -6.79 7.06
N ALA A 111 24.64 -7.82 7.31
CA ALA A 111 26.02 -7.66 7.80
C ALA A 111 27.02 -7.26 6.70
N ASP A 112 26.71 -7.60 5.44
CA ASP A 112 27.70 -7.61 4.36
C ASP A 112 27.56 -6.43 3.39
N CYS A 113 26.50 -5.63 3.51
CA CYS A 113 26.26 -4.48 2.63
C CYS A 113 25.32 -3.43 3.27
N HIS A 114 25.19 -2.27 2.62
CA HIS A 114 24.19 -1.26 2.99
C HIS A 114 22.82 -1.65 2.40
N PRO A 115 21.81 -1.97 3.24
CA PRO A 115 20.52 -2.42 2.75
C PRO A 115 19.71 -1.26 2.22
N ALA A 116 19.11 -1.44 1.06
CA ALA A 116 18.18 -0.51 0.45
C ALA A 116 16.89 -1.21 0.07
N LEU A 117 15.85 -0.40 -0.10
CA LEU A 117 14.58 -0.88 -0.61
C LEU A 117 14.74 -1.32 -2.07
N GLU A 118 14.50 -2.59 -2.35
CA GLU A 118 14.26 -3.05 -3.72
C GLU A 118 12.77 -2.89 -4.06
N ARG A 119 11.92 -3.43 -3.18
CA ARG A 119 10.46 -3.39 -3.34
C ARG A 119 9.74 -3.53 -2.01
N LEU A 120 8.67 -2.78 -1.83
CA LEU A 120 7.67 -2.95 -0.79
C LEU A 120 6.32 -3.09 -1.48
N ARG A 121 5.52 -4.08 -1.08
CA ARG A 121 4.21 -4.36 -1.68
C ARG A 121 3.16 -4.53 -0.60
N VAL A 122 2.03 -3.84 -0.77
CA VAL A 122 0.88 -3.89 0.14
C VAL A 122 -0.33 -4.38 -0.65
N ASP A 123 -0.41 -5.69 -0.90
CA ASP A 123 -1.56 -6.28 -1.62
C ASP A 123 -2.74 -6.60 -0.71
N TYR A 124 -2.48 -6.89 0.56
CA TYR A 124 -3.52 -7.13 1.55
C TYR A 124 -3.72 -5.84 2.32
N ALA A 125 -4.80 -5.15 2.01
CA ALA A 125 -5.04 -3.80 2.50
C ALA A 125 -6.50 -3.58 2.81
N ALA A 126 -6.70 -2.57 3.65
CA ALA A 126 -7.97 -2.03 4.03
C ALA A 126 -8.09 -0.60 3.51
N ALA A 127 -9.16 -0.27 2.78
CA ALA A 127 -9.46 1.10 2.41
C ALA A 127 -10.55 1.67 3.31
N ARG A 128 -10.38 2.92 3.74
CA ARG A 128 -11.38 3.62 4.55
C ARG A 128 -12.59 3.98 3.67
N LEU A 129 -13.79 3.69 4.16
CA LEU A 129 -15.05 4.09 3.55
C LEU A 129 -15.49 5.44 4.16
N PRO A 130 -15.90 6.41 3.32
CA PRO A 130 -16.69 7.55 3.78
C PRO A 130 -17.98 7.06 4.47
N THR A 131 -18.26 7.59 5.65
CA THR A 131 -19.34 7.11 6.54
C THR A 131 -20.74 7.26 5.93
N ASP A 132 -20.93 8.20 5.02
CA ASP A 132 -22.18 8.42 4.27
C ASP A 132 -22.49 7.31 3.26
N GLN A 133 -21.51 6.45 2.94
CA GLN A 133 -21.66 5.32 2.02
C GLN A 133 -21.94 3.99 2.73
N VAL A 134 -21.91 3.99 4.07
CA VAL A 134 -22.14 2.78 4.87
C VAL A 134 -23.64 2.68 5.18
N PRO A 135 -24.31 1.57 4.83
CA PRO A 135 -25.71 1.37 5.20
C PRO A 135 -25.89 1.43 6.72
N PRO A 136 -27.03 1.94 7.24
CA PRO A 136 -27.29 2.04 8.68
C PRO A 136 -27.15 0.72 9.44
N ASP A 137 -27.44 -0.41 8.78
CA ASP A 137 -27.36 -1.77 9.31
C ASP A 137 -26.13 -2.54 8.80
N GLY A 138 -25.21 -1.84 8.12
CA GLY A 138 -24.33 -2.43 7.11
C GLY A 138 -23.12 -3.17 7.66
N GLU A 139 -23.26 -4.46 7.95
CA GLU A 139 -22.13 -5.41 8.02
C GLU A 139 -21.48 -5.65 6.63
N PHE A 140 -22.19 -5.28 5.56
CA PHE A 140 -21.77 -5.47 4.18
C PHE A 140 -22.08 -4.25 3.32
N ILE A 141 -21.26 -4.04 2.29
CA ILE A 141 -21.52 -3.09 1.20
C ILE A 141 -21.73 -3.83 -0.13
N PRO A 142 -22.74 -3.45 -0.92
CA PRO A 142 -22.92 -3.99 -2.26
C PRO A 142 -21.89 -3.38 -3.22
N VAL A 143 -21.04 -4.23 -3.78
CA VAL A 143 -20.08 -3.88 -4.83
C VAL A 143 -20.51 -4.53 -6.14
N ARG A 144 -20.60 -3.73 -7.20
CA ARG A 144 -20.90 -4.19 -8.55
C ARG A 144 -19.59 -4.42 -9.30
N ASP A 145 -19.42 -5.64 -9.80
CA ASP A 145 -18.30 -6.09 -10.62
C ASP A 145 -18.86 -6.61 -11.95
N GLY A 146 -18.76 -5.78 -12.99
CA GLY A 146 -19.41 -5.99 -14.28
C GLY A 146 -20.94 -6.12 -14.17
N SER A 147 -21.45 -7.31 -14.48
CA SER A 147 -22.87 -7.65 -14.37
C SER A 147 -23.27 -8.28 -13.02
N THR A 148 -22.29 -8.52 -12.14
CA THR A 148 -22.50 -9.19 -10.85
C THR A 148 -22.54 -8.20 -9.70
N TYR A 149 -23.24 -8.57 -8.63
CA TYR A 149 -23.23 -7.84 -7.36
C TYR A 149 -22.68 -8.76 -6.27
N GLN A 150 -21.77 -8.23 -5.46
CA GLN A 150 -21.10 -8.94 -4.38
C GLN A 150 -21.31 -8.17 -3.08
N GLN A 151 -21.68 -8.87 -2.01
CA GLN A 151 -21.74 -8.29 -0.66
C GLN A 151 -20.35 -8.41 -0.03
N VAL A 152 -19.65 -7.29 0.12
CA VAL A 152 -18.30 -7.26 0.69
C VAL A 152 -18.39 -6.86 2.15
N PRO A 153 -17.79 -7.63 3.08
CA PRO A 153 -17.84 -7.30 4.49
C PRO A 153 -17.12 -5.99 4.76
N VAL A 154 -17.70 -5.19 5.65
CA VAL A 154 -17.03 -4.03 6.25
C VAL A 154 -16.71 -4.34 7.70
N TRP A 155 -15.68 -3.70 8.24
CA TRP A 155 -15.47 -3.67 9.68
C TRP A 155 -15.40 -2.24 10.18
N VAL A 156 -15.74 -2.10 11.46
CA VAL A 156 -15.65 -0.86 12.20
C VAL A 156 -14.43 -0.94 13.11
N ASP A 157 -13.55 0.06 13.05
CA ASP A 157 -12.43 0.23 13.99
C ASP A 157 -12.50 1.65 14.56
N GLY A 158 -12.99 1.77 15.79
CA GLY A 158 -13.35 3.07 16.38
C GLY A 158 -14.59 3.66 15.69
N GLU A 159 -14.45 4.88 15.17
CA GLU A 159 -15.52 5.58 14.43
C GLU A 159 -15.38 5.41 12.90
N GLU A 160 -14.33 4.72 12.44
CA GLU A 160 -14.03 4.55 11.03
C GLU A 160 -14.55 3.20 10.51
N VAL A 161 -15.09 3.23 9.29
CA VAL A 161 -15.53 2.02 8.58
C VAL A 161 -14.56 1.71 7.46
N TRP A 162 -14.24 0.43 7.32
CA TRP A 162 -13.19 -0.05 6.44
C TRP A 162 -13.66 -1.27 5.65
N VAL A 163 -13.07 -1.45 4.47
CA VAL A 163 -13.27 -2.63 3.63
C VAL A 163 -11.91 -3.18 3.19
N ALA A 164 -11.76 -4.50 3.19
CA ALA A 164 -10.48 -5.18 2.95
C ALA A 164 -10.51 -5.93 1.63
N GLY A 165 -9.34 -6.10 1.06
CA GLY A 165 -9.09 -7.11 0.05
C GLY A 165 -7.62 -7.54 0.03
N PRO A 166 -7.29 -8.52 -0.83
CA PRO A 166 -8.22 -9.25 -1.71
C PRO A 166 -9.17 -10.16 -0.92
N GLN A 167 -10.36 -10.40 -1.45
CA GLN A 167 -11.32 -11.34 -0.84
C GLN A 167 -11.08 -12.75 -1.39
N PRO A 168 -10.65 -13.73 -0.58
CA PRO A 168 -10.37 -15.08 -1.09
C PRO A 168 -11.57 -15.70 -1.79
N GLY A 169 -11.32 -16.36 -2.92
CA GLY A 169 -12.37 -16.95 -3.77
C GLY A 169 -13.20 -15.93 -4.56
N ARG A 170 -12.87 -14.64 -4.49
CA ARG A 170 -13.47 -13.59 -5.31
C ARG A 170 -12.35 -12.89 -6.08
N LEU A 171 -12.59 -12.53 -7.34
CA LEU A 171 -11.65 -11.72 -8.14
C LEU A 171 -11.68 -10.23 -7.74
N LEU A 172 -11.98 -9.96 -6.47
CA LEU A 172 -12.03 -8.61 -5.91
C LEU A 172 -10.70 -8.30 -5.21
N PHE A 173 -9.89 -7.49 -5.89
CA PHE A 173 -8.76 -6.80 -5.31
C PHE A 173 -9.21 -5.82 -4.21
N PRO A 174 -8.31 -5.43 -3.27
CA PRO A 174 -8.62 -4.36 -2.35
C PRO A 174 -8.94 -3.07 -3.11
N PRO A 175 -9.77 -2.18 -2.55
CA PRO A 175 -10.15 -0.96 -3.25
C PRO A 175 -8.96 -0.06 -3.55
N ILE A 176 -7.98 -0.05 -2.65
CA ILE A 176 -6.69 0.60 -2.86
C ILE A 176 -5.59 -0.33 -2.38
N PHE A 177 -4.55 -0.48 -3.19
CA PHE A 177 -3.29 -1.10 -2.82
C PHE A 177 -2.13 -0.36 -3.46
N TYR A 178 -0.91 -0.60 -2.98
CA TYR A 178 0.25 0.08 -3.52
C TYR A 178 1.52 -0.74 -3.45
N ALA A 179 2.48 -0.34 -4.27
CA ALA A 179 3.83 -0.87 -4.27
C ALA A 179 4.80 0.28 -4.43
N LEU A 180 5.92 0.16 -3.75
CA LEU A 180 7.04 1.07 -3.87
C LEU A 180 8.25 0.25 -4.33
N ALA A 181 8.86 0.64 -5.44
CA ALA A 181 9.99 -0.10 -6.00
C ALA A 181 11.12 0.86 -6.41
N HIS A 182 12.35 0.36 -6.37
CA HIS A 182 13.49 1.04 -6.94
C HIS A 182 13.60 0.71 -8.44
N GLU A 183 13.49 1.72 -9.31
CA GLU A 183 13.52 1.60 -10.77
C GLU A 183 14.48 2.63 -11.37
N TRP A 184 15.59 2.18 -11.97
CA TRP A 184 16.56 3.02 -12.70
C TRP A 184 17.01 4.31 -11.99
N GLY A 185 17.30 4.23 -10.69
CA GLY A 185 17.73 5.38 -9.88
C GLY A 185 16.58 6.23 -9.31
N TRP A 186 15.34 5.76 -9.47
CA TRP A 186 14.14 6.36 -8.89
C TRP A 186 13.51 5.41 -7.88
N LEU A 187 12.84 5.98 -6.90
CA LEU A 187 11.80 5.30 -6.16
C LEU A 187 10.47 5.60 -6.85
N GLN A 188 9.79 4.56 -7.30
CA GLN A 188 8.49 4.61 -7.95
C GLN A 188 7.42 4.05 -7.02
N LEU A 189 6.47 4.89 -6.64
CA LEU A 189 5.27 4.53 -5.91
C LEU A 189 4.12 4.38 -6.90
N ASP A 190 3.61 3.17 -6.99
CA ASP A 190 2.40 2.84 -7.74
C ASP A 190 1.25 2.58 -6.78
N ILE A 191 0.17 3.34 -6.93
CA ILE A 191 -1.07 3.18 -6.18
C ILE A 191 -2.16 2.77 -7.16
N TRP A 192 -2.76 1.62 -6.90
CA TRP A 192 -3.89 1.11 -7.69
C TRP A 192 -5.18 1.35 -6.95
N VAL A 193 -6.11 2.05 -7.59
CA VAL A 193 -7.48 2.23 -7.12
C VAL A 193 -8.40 1.40 -7.99
N THR A 194 -8.99 0.35 -7.42
CA THR A 194 -9.80 -0.61 -8.20
C THR A 194 -11.27 -0.26 -8.21
N TRP A 195 -11.71 0.63 -7.31
CA TRP A 195 -13.11 1.01 -7.12
C TRP A 195 -13.26 2.54 -7.30
N GLY A 196 -13.00 3.05 -8.51
CA GLY A 196 -12.65 4.47 -8.79
C GLY A 196 -13.46 5.56 -8.06
N ASP A 197 -14.78 5.63 -8.29
CA ASP A 197 -15.59 6.81 -7.94
C ASP A 197 -15.58 7.25 -6.48
N LEU A 198 -15.24 6.40 -5.50
CA LEU A 198 -15.30 6.78 -4.10
C LEU A 198 -14.01 7.44 -3.61
N TRP A 199 -12.88 6.98 -4.12
CA TRP A 199 -11.56 7.41 -3.66
C TRP A 199 -10.93 8.46 -4.59
N THR A 200 -11.41 8.58 -5.82
CA THR A 200 -10.83 9.49 -6.84
C THR A 200 -11.61 10.81 -6.99
N ARG A 201 -12.55 11.11 -6.09
CA ARG A 201 -13.25 12.41 -6.06
C ARG A 201 -12.34 13.53 -5.53
N PRO A 202 -12.43 14.75 -6.08
CA PRO A 202 -11.77 15.91 -5.48
C PRO A 202 -12.18 16.12 -4.02
N GLY A 203 -11.22 16.49 -3.17
CA GLY A 203 -11.36 16.62 -1.73
C GLY A 203 -11.34 15.29 -0.97
N SER A 204 -11.04 14.16 -1.62
CA SER A 204 -10.95 12.87 -0.94
C SER A 204 -9.73 12.80 -0.03
N ALA A 205 -9.77 11.88 0.93
CA ALA A 205 -8.62 11.59 1.78
C ALA A 205 -7.42 11.06 0.96
N LEU A 206 -7.67 10.40 -0.18
CA LEU A 206 -6.61 9.97 -1.09
C LEU A 206 -5.93 11.17 -1.75
N GLU A 207 -6.69 12.16 -2.24
CA GLU A 207 -6.09 13.38 -2.80
C GLU A 207 -5.22 14.11 -1.78
N ALA A 208 -5.69 14.23 -0.53
CA ALA A 208 -4.93 14.86 0.55
C ALA A 208 -3.62 14.10 0.85
N ALA A 209 -3.67 12.76 0.91
CA ALA A 209 -2.47 11.94 1.14
C ALA A 209 -1.47 12.03 -0.03
N LEU A 210 -1.96 12.08 -1.27
CA LEU A 210 -1.11 12.27 -2.45
C LEU A 210 -0.47 13.65 -2.48
N GLN A 211 -1.22 14.69 -2.10
CA GLN A 211 -0.69 16.05 -2.00
C GLN A 211 0.41 16.11 -0.94
N GLU A 212 0.22 15.47 0.22
CA GLU A 212 1.26 15.39 1.25
C GLU A 212 2.52 14.68 0.73
N LEU A 213 2.38 13.64 -0.10
CA LEU A 213 3.55 13.03 -0.76
C LEU A 213 4.23 14.01 -1.72
N VAL A 214 3.47 14.77 -2.51
CA VAL A 214 4.04 15.79 -3.40
C VAL A 214 4.79 16.86 -2.61
N ASP A 215 4.24 17.33 -1.49
CA ASP A 215 4.89 18.27 -0.58
C ASP A 215 6.18 17.71 0.04
N GLN A 216 6.30 16.38 0.14
CA GLN A 216 7.52 15.67 0.55
C GLN A 216 8.54 15.47 -0.59
N GLY A 217 8.31 16.07 -1.77
CA GLY A 217 9.22 16.03 -2.91
C GLY A 217 8.98 14.87 -3.88
N TRP A 218 7.78 14.28 -3.87
CA TRP A 218 7.39 13.31 -4.89
C TRP A 218 6.83 14.01 -6.13
N GLU A 219 7.23 13.57 -7.31
CA GLU A 219 6.69 14.00 -8.59
C GLU A 219 5.54 13.07 -9.00
N ALA A 220 4.34 13.60 -9.17
CA ALA A 220 3.24 12.84 -9.75
C ALA A 220 3.35 12.79 -11.28
N GLU A 221 3.42 11.60 -11.88
CA GLU A 221 3.43 11.47 -13.33
C GLU A 221 2.05 11.75 -13.93
N ARG A 222 1.00 11.27 -13.25
CA ARG A 222 -0.40 11.52 -13.58
C ARG A 222 -1.32 11.19 -12.39
N GLY A 223 -2.22 12.11 -12.03
CA GLY A 223 -3.32 11.87 -11.09
C GLY A 223 -4.60 11.38 -11.77
N PRO A 224 -5.62 10.91 -11.00
CA PRO A 224 -6.97 10.72 -11.51
C PRO A 224 -7.52 12.01 -12.14
N PRO A 225 -8.44 11.91 -13.12
CA PRO A 225 -9.17 13.07 -13.60
C PRO A 225 -9.84 13.81 -12.44
N GLY A 226 -9.43 15.06 -12.20
CA GLY A 226 -10.01 15.94 -11.18
C GLY A 226 -9.14 16.17 -9.96
N PHE A 227 -8.11 15.36 -9.72
CA PHE A 227 -7.12 15.68 -8.68
C PHE A 227 -6.28 16.88 -9.10
N ARG A 228 -6.02 17.78 -8.15
CA ARG A 228 -5.16 18.96 -8.33
C ARG A 228 -3.94 18.81 -7.44
N LEU A 229 -3.01 17.96 -7.88
CA LEU A 229 -1.72 17.81 -7.23
C LEU A 229 -0.82 18.97 -7.68
N SER A 230 -0.40 19.84 -6.75
CA SER A 230 0.52 20.95 -7.04
C SER A 230 1.84 20.77 -6.31
N SER A 231 2.93 21.22 -6.92
CA SER A 231 4.27 21.21 -6.32
C SER A 231 4.68 22.58 -5.78
N ASP A 232 3.70 23.45 -5.47
CA ASP A 232 3.82 24.89 -5.16
C ASP A 232 5.15 25.32 -4.52
#